data_AF-A0AA51P4N7-F1
#
_entry.id   AF-A0AA51P4N7-F1
#
_cell.length_a   1.000
_cell.length_b   1.000
_cell.length_c   1.000
_cell.angle_alpha   90.00
_cell.angle_beta   90.00
_cell.angle_gamma   90.00
#
_symmetry.space_group_name_H-M   'P 1'
#
loop_
_entity.id
_entity.type
_entity.pdbx_description
1 polymer ?
#
loop_
_entity_poly.entity_id
_entity_poly.type
_entity_poly.pdbx_seq_one_letter_code
_entity_poly.pdbx_strand_id
1 'polypeptide(L)'
;WKCVCTLSGYHTRCVYDIAWCHESGLLATACGDDIIRIFKETDDSDPNAPIFDLICTKLNAHSQDVNSVKWNPSGNKELLSCSDDGEIKIW
;
A
#
# COMPACT_ATOMS: atom_id res chain seq x y z
N TRP A 1 7.64 17.09 -14.02
CA TRP A 1 6.75 16.17 -13.27
C TRP A 1 5.42 16.86 -13.04
N LYS A 2 4.31 16.15 -13.24
CA LYS A 2 2.95 16.64 -12.93
C LYS A 2 2.33 15.66 -11.94
N CYS A 3 1.77 16.15 -10.84
CA CYS A 3 0.92 15.34 -9.98
C CYS A 3 -0.45 15.19 -10.64
N VAL A 4 -0.86 13.96 -10.95
CA VAL A 4 -2.13 13.64 -11.64
C VAL A 4 -3.20 13.05 -10.72
N CYS A 5 -2.80 12.59 -9.52
CA CYS A 5 -3.69 12.01 -8.53
C CYS A 5 -3.13 12.23 -7.12
N THR A 6 -4.00 12.43 -6.15
CA THR A 6 -3.67 12.52 -4.72
C THR A 6 -4.67 11.69 -3.93
N LEU A 7 -4.19 10.66 -3.22
CA LEU A 7 -5.03 9.82 -2.37
C LEU A 7 -5.06 10.42 -0.96
N SER A 8 -6.11 11.17 -0.65
CA SER A 8 -6.26 11.89 0.62
C SER A 8 -7.33 11.27 1.53
N GLY A 9 -7.12 11.34 2.84
CA GLY A 9 -8.12 10.91 3.85
C GLY A 9 -8.09 9.42 4.19
N TYR A 10 -7.16 8.64 3.63
CA TYR A 10 -7.06 7.21 3.90
C TYR A 10 -6.17 6.84 5.08
N HIS A 11 -5.18 7.67 5.40
CA HIS A 11 -4.17 7.40 6.43
C HIS A 11 -4.31 8.39 7.59
N THR A 12 -4.19 7.89 8.82
CA THR A 12 -4.34 8.73 10.03
C THR A 12 -3.00 9.19 10.61
N ARG A 13 -1.90 8.62 10.11
CA ARG A 13 -0.52 8.93 10.48
C ARG A 13 0.39 8.94 9.24
N CYS A 14 1.69 9.10 9.45
CA CYS A 14 2.70 9.11 8.40
C CYS A 14 2.65 7.81 7.57
N VAL A 15 2.72 7.94 6.25
CA VAL A 15 2.99 6.82 5.34
C VAL A 15 4.50 6.73 5.19
N TYR A 16 5.10 5.64 5.66
CA TYR A 16 6.57 5.48 5.70
C TYR A 16 7.13 4.82 4.43
N ASP A 17 6.35 3.96 3.78
CA ASP A 17 6.75 3.27 2.56
C ASP A 17 5.55 2.99 1.66
N ILE A 18 5.81 2.86 0.36
CA ILE A 18 4.84 2.41 -0.63
C ILE A 18 5.47 1.36 -1.55
N ALA A 19 4.68 0.41 -2.03
CA ALA A 19 5.13 -0.57 -3.00
C ALA A 19 4.08 -0.78 -4.09
N TRP A 20 4.49 -0.59 -5.35
CA TRP A 20 3.64 -0.89 -6.51
C TRP A 20 4.00 -2.26 -7.07
N CYS A 21 3.02 -3.15 -7.18
CA CYS A 21 3.19 -4.44 -7.83
C CYS A 21 3.13 -4.24 -9.35
N HIS A 22 4.23 -4.51 -10.05
CA HIS A 22 4.30 -4.33 -11.51
C HIS A 22 3.36 -5.26 -12.28
N GLU A 23 3.09 -6.47 -11.76
CA GLU A 23 2.24 -7.43 -12.46
C GLU A 23 0.76 -7.19 -12.26
N SER A 24 0.35 -6.86 -11.04
CA SER A 24 -1.07 -6.74 -10.68
C SER A 24 -1.59 -5.30 -10.64
N GLY A 25 -0.69 -4.31 -10.70
CA GLY A 25 -1.03 -2.89 -10.56
C GLY A 25 -1.41 -2.48 -9.14
N LEU A 26 -1.33 -3.38 -8.16
CA LEU A 26 -1.68 -3.10 -6.77
C LEU A 26 -0.67 -2.19 -6.09
N LEU A 27 -1.15 -1.17 -5.40
CA LEU A 27 -0.34 -0.25 -4.61
C LEU A 27 -0.54 -0.52 -3.12
N ALA A 28 0.50 -1.00 -2.45
CA ALA A 28 0.53 -1.19 -1.00
C ALA A 28 1.13 0.04 -0.30
N THR A 29 0.64 0.37 0.89
CA THR A 29 1.19 1.42 1.74
C THR A 29 1.47 0.91 3.15
N ALA A 30 2.62 1.24 3.71
CA ALA A 30 3.00 1.05 5.11
C ALA A 30 2.77 2.36 5.88
N CYS A 31 2.08 2.32 7.02
CA CYS A 31 1.70 3.51 7.76
C CYS A 31 1.98 3.34 9.26
N GLY A 32 2.28 4.45 9.93
CA GLY A 32 2.44 4.52 11.38
C GLY A 32 1.14 4.40 12.18
N ASP A 33 0.01 4.13 11.52
CA ASP A 33 -1.25 3.76 12.17
C ASP A 33 -1.46 2.24 12.26
N ASP A 34 -0.37 1.47 12.14
CA ASP A 34 -0.28 0.01 12.26
C ASP A 34 -1.04 -0.77 11.16
N ILE A 35 -1.52 -0.06 10.13
CA ILE A 35 -2.40 -0.57 9.09
C ILE A 35 -1.68 -0.62 7.74
N ILE A 36 -1.85 -1.74 7.03
CA ILE A 36 -1.50 -1.87 5.61
C ILE A 36 -2.76 -1.66 4.77
N ARG A 37 -2.63 -0.86 3.71
CA ARG A 37 -3.72 -0.58 2.76
C ARG A 37 -3.27 -0.95 1.35
N ILE A 38 -4.19 -1.53 0.58
CA ILE A 38 -3.98 -1.86 -0.83
C ILE A 38 -4.96 -1.07 -1.69
N PHE A 39 -4.42 -0.36 -2.66
CA PHE A 39 -5.18 0.39 -3.65
C PHE A 39 -5.04 -0.27 -5.03
N LYS A 40 -6.05 -0.09 -5.89
CA LYS A 40 -6.02 -0.49 -7.29
C LYS A 40 -6.56 0.65 -8.15
N GLU A 41 -5.88 0.93 -9.25
CA GLU A 41 -6.40 1.85 -10.26
C GLU A 41 -7.69 1.29 -10.88
N THR A 42 -8.69 2.13 -11.12
CA THR A 42 -9.93 1.73 -11.76
C THR A 42 -9.69 1.43 -13.24
N ASP A 43 -10.42 0.47 -13.80
CA ASP A 43 -10.18 0.03 -15.20
C ASP A 43 -10.60 1.10 -16.24
N ASP A 44 -11.35 2.12 -15.82
CA ASP A 44 -11.88 3.24 -16.62
C ASP A 44 -11.13 4.58 -16.40
N SER A 45 -9.95 4.53 -15.78
CA SER A 45 -9.17 5.72 -15.42
C SER A 45 -8.65 6.50 -16.65
N ASP A 46 -8.63 7.84 -16.54
CA ASP A 46 -7.88 8.69 -17.48
C ASP A 46 -6.39 8.65 -17.09
N PRO A 47 -5.46 8.32 -18.00
CA PRO A 47 -4.02 8.34 -17.72
C PRO A 47 -3.49 9.68 -17.17
N ASN A 48 -4.19 10.79 -17.42
CA ASN A 48 -3.86 12.13 -16.94
C ASN A 48 -4.59 12.53 -15.66
N ALA A 49 -5.53 11.71 -15.20
CA ALA A 49 -6.32 11.88 -13.98
C ALA A 49 -6.75 10.50 -13.43
N PRO A 50 -5.79 9.64 -13.02
CA PRO A 50 -6.12 8.27 -12.63
C PRO A 50 -6.86 8.23 -11.30
N ILE A 51 -7.76 7.27 -11.17
CA ILE A 51 -8.59 7.06 -9.99
C ILE A 51 -8.17 5.74 -9.36
N PHE A 52 -8.00 5.73 -8.04
CA PHE A 52 -7.65 4.52 -7.29
C PHE A 52 -8.70 4.24 -6.23
N ASP A 53 -9.14 2.98 -6.18
CA ASP A 53 -9.99 2.47 -5.12
C ASP A 53 -9.16 1.83 -4.02
N LEU A 54 -9.55 2.05 -2.77
CA LEU A 54 -9.07 1.28 -1.63
C LEU A 54 -9.77 -0.09 -1.63
N ILE A 55 -9.04 -1.14 -2.00
CA ILE A 55 -9.62 -2.48 -2.15
C ILE A 55 -9.37 -3.38 -0.94
N CYS A 56 -8.38 -3.05 -0.10
CA CYS A 56 -8.11 -3.80 1.13
C CYS A 56 -7.56 -2.88 2.21
N THR A 57 -8.05 -3.06 3.44
CA THR A 57 -7.51 -2.46 4.66
C THR A 57 -7.24 -3.56 5.65
N LYS A 58 -5.96 -3.83 5.93
CA LYS A 58 -5.56 -4.75 6.97
C LYS A 58 -5.35 -4.00 8.27
N LEU A 59 -6.42 -3.96 9.08
CA LEU A 59 -6.36 -3.43 10.45
C LEU A 59 -5.43 -4.28 11.32
N ASN A 60 -4.68 -3.63 12.19
CA ASN A 60 -3.70 -4.27 13.07
C ASN A 60 -2.80 -5.23 12.27
N ALA A 61 -2.25 -4.76 11.15
CA ALA A 61 -1.30 -5.55 10.37
C ALA A 61 -0.09 -5.89 11.25
N HIS A 62 0.36 -4.89 11.99
CA HIS A 62 1.34 -4.99 13.05
C HIS A 62 0.79 -4.41 14.36
N SER A 63 1.53 -4.56 15.45
CA SER A 63 1.18 -3.99 16.76
C SER A 63 1.85 -2.64 17.05
N GLN A 64 2.67 -2.16 16.11
CA GLN A 64 3.31 -0.85 16.07
C GLN A 64 3.45 -0.41 14.60
N ASP A 65 4.05 0.77 14.38
CA ASP A 65 4.24 1.40 13.08
C ASP A 65 4.74 0.41 12.01
N VAL A 66 4.07 0.36 10.85
CA VAL A 66 4.53 -0.43 9.71
C VAL A 66 5.57 0.37 8.95
N ASN A 67 6.80 -0.12 8.91
CA ASN A 67 7.96 0.61 8.40
C ASN A 67 8.19 0.41 6.91
N SER A 68 7.92 -0.79 6.39
CA SER A 68 8.13 -1.09 4.98
C SER A 68 7.15 -2.14 4.47
N VAL A 69 6.85 -2.06 3.18
CA VAL A 69 6.10 -3.06 2.42
C VAL A 69 6.82 -3.36 1.10
N LYS A 70 6.84 -4.63 0.69
CA LYS A 70 7.43 -5.07 -0.59
C LYS A 70 6.59 -6.20 -1.19
N TRP A 71 6.20 -6.04 -2.45
CA TRP A 71 5.57 -7.13 -3.19
C TRP A 71 6.60 -8.18 -3.58
N ASN A 72 6.19 -9.43 -3.57
CA ASN A 72 6.98 -10.51 -4.13
C ASN A 72 7.20 -10.26 -5.64
N PRO A 73 8.46 -10.21 -6.12
CA PRO A 73 8.77 -9.90 -7.51
C PRO A 73 8.42 -11.05 -8.48
N SER A 74 8.11 -12.24 -7.98
CA SER A 74 7.72 -13.41 -8.78
C SER A 74 6.24 -13.41 -9.20
N GLY A 75 5.45 -12.42 -8.77
CA GLY A 75 4.11 -12.21 -9.30
C GLY A 75 2.96 -12.89 -8.58
N ASN A 76 3.24 -13.70 -7.56
CA ASN A 76 2.23 -14.45 -6.81
C ASN A 76 1.38 -13.60 -5.84
N LYS A 77 1.45 -12.27 -5.94
CA LYS A 77 0.71 -11.29 -5.12
C LYS A 77 0.96 -11.41 -3.60
N GLU A 78 2.01 -12.09 -3.19
CA GLU A 78 2.43 -12.09 -1.79
C GLU A 78 3.03 -10.73 -1.42
N LEU A 79 2.72 -10.25 -0.23
CA LEU A 79 3.26 -9.01 0.31
C LEU A 79 4.10 -9.31 1.55
N LEU A 80 5.30 -8.74 1.63
CA LEU A 80 6.10 -8.69 2.84
C LEU A 80 5.92 -7.34 3.53
N SER A 81 5.82 -7.34 4.86
CA SER A 81 5.89 -6.13 5.69
C SER A 81 6.81 -6.30 6.90
N CYS A 82 7.35 -5.19 7.40
CA CYS A 82 8.09 -5.14 8.66
C CYS A 82 7.65 -3.93 9.51
N SER A 83 7.87 -4.00 10.82
CA SER A 83 7.38 -3.02 11.79
C SER A 83 8.31 -2.83 12.97
N ASP A 84 8.11 -1.74 13.71
CA ASP A 84 8.72 -1.47 15.02
C ASP A 84 8.34 -2.51 16.08
N ASP A 85 7.32 -3.34 15.84
CA ASP A 85 7.01 -4.48 16.71
C ASP A 85 8.03 -5.63 16.67
N GLY A 86 9.03 -5.51 15.80
CA GLY A 86 10.10 -6.49 15.66
C GLY A 86 9.70 -7.70 14.81
N GLU A 87 8.51 -7.70 14.21
CA GLU A 87 8.04 -8.79 13.35
C GLU A 87 8.19 -8.46 11.86
N ILE A 88 8.39 -9.53 11.08
CA ILE A 88 8.20 -9.53 9.62
C ILE A 88 7.01 -10.44 9.34
N LYS A 89 6.10 -9.98 8.47
CA LYS A 89 4.91 -10.75 8.07
C LYS A 89 4.86 -10.91 6.56
N ILE A 90 4.33 -12.05 6.13
CA ILE A 90 4.00 -12.36 4.75
C ILE A 90 2.48 -12.53 4.67
N TRP A 91 1.87 -11.92 3.66
CA TRP A 91 0.43 -11.87 3.43
C TRP A 91 0.06 -12.47 2.08
#